data_AF-A0A7J5ZHR3-F1
#
_entry.id   AF-A0A7J5ZHR3-F1
#
_cell.length_a   1.000
_cell.length_b   1.000
_cell.length_c   1.000
_cell.angle_alpha   90.00
_cell.angle_beta   90.00
_cell.angle_gamma   90.00
#
_symmetry.space_group_name_H-M   'P 1'
#
loop_
_entity.id
_entity.type
_entity.pdbx_description
1 polymer ?
#
loop_
_entity_poly.entity_id
_entity_poly.type
_entity_poly.pdbx_seq_one_letter_code
_entity_poly.pdbx_strand_id
1 'polypeptide(L)'
;THCDPPAAPTIGSFYPVKETYEYSEVIQFSCPDPYTLNGSKSLSCSENGVFQPAAPKFRSLGFGSRAPYTYKATVTFKCNEGYRMKHSATITCGINELWVPELPVCE
;
A
#
# COMPACT_ATOMS: atom_id res chain seq x y z
N THR A 1 -9.03 28.18 -3.73
CA THR A 1 -9.63 26.84 -3.95
C THR A 1 -8.98 25.91 -2.97
N HIS A 2 -9.78 25.09 -2.30
CA HIS A 2 -9.32 24.27 -1.18
C HIS A 2 -9.68 22.81 -1.43
N CYS A 3 -8.81 21.90 -0.98
CA CYS A 3 -9.08 20.47 -1.02
C CYS A 3 -9.36 19.97 0.38
N ASP A 4 -10.39 19.12 0.49
CA ASP A 4 -10.65 18.37 1.70
C ASP A 4 -9.62 17.24 1.86
N PRO A 5 -9.27 16.87 3.10
CA PRO A 5 -8.37 15.76 3.37
C PRO A 5 -8.89 14.46 2.74
N PRO A 6 -8.04 13.70 2.03
CA PRO A 6 -8.44 12.41 1.52
C PRO A 6 -8.75 11.44 2.67
N ALA A 7 -9.59 10.43 2.38
CA ALA A 7 -9.90 9.39 3.35
C ALA A 7 -8.62 8.74 3.91
N ALA A 8 -8.60 8.52 5.22
CA ALA A 8 -7.48 7.86 5.89
C ALA A 8 -7.21 6.49 5.23
N PRO A 9 -5.99 6.24 4.72
CA PRO A 9 -5.67 4.97 4.09
C PRO A 9 -5.69 3.85 5.14
N THR A 10 -6.19 2.68 4.75
CA THR A 10 -6.24 1.49 5.62
C THR A 10 -4.85 0.96 5.98
N ILE A 11 -3.88 1.21 5.11
CA ILE A 11 -2.48 0.79 5.24
C ILE A 11 -1.65 2.04 5.03
N GLY A 12 -0.81 2.42 6.00
CA GLY A 12 0.02 3.62 5.93
C GLY A 12 -0.64 4.92 6.35
N SER A 13 0.03 6.02 6.00
CA SER A 13 -0.29 7.37 6.48
C SER A 13 0.04 8.40 5.41
N PHE A 14 -0.47 9.63 5.51
CA PHE A 14 -0.04 10.74 4.65
C PHE A 14 0.31 11.97 5.47
N TYR A 15 1.16 12.84 4.91
CA TYR A 15 1.68 14.03 5.58
C TYR A 15 1.85 15.20 4.59
N PRO A 16 1.64 16.46 5.00
CA PRO A 16 1.11 16.87 6.31
C PRO A 16 -0.38 16.55 6.45
N VAL A 17 -0.85 16.24 7.65
CA VAL A 17 -2.30 16.07 7.95
C VAL A 17 -2.86 17.43 8.35
N LYS A 18 -3.81 17.94 7.55
CA LYS A 18 -4.50 19.21 7.79
C LYS A 18 -6.01 18.99 7.63
N GLU A 19 -6.81 19.84 8.27
CA GLU A 19 -8.26 19.86 8.06
C GLU A 19 -8.65 20.40 6.68
N THR A 20 -7.78 21.20 6.05
CA THR A 20 -7.99 21.78 4.73
C THR A 20 -6.65 22.07 4.08
N TYR A 21 -6.56 21.89 2.76
CA TYR A 21 -5.36 22.15 1.97
C TYR A 21 -5.60 23.28 0.97
N GLU A 22 -4.60 24.17 0.82
CA GLU A 22 -4.65 25.24 -0.17
C GLU A 22 -4.26 24.74 -1.58
N TYR A 23 -4.65 25.52 -2.58
CA TYR A 23 -4.28 25.28 -3.97
C TYR A 23 -2.76 25.12 -4.13
N SER A 24 -2.34 24.12 -4.89
CA SER A 24 -0.94 23.76 -5.11
C SER A 24 -0.22 23.17 -3.88
N GLU A 25 -0.89 22.93 -2.75
CA GLU A 25 -0.32 22.16 -1.65
C GLU A 25 -0.18 20.68 -2.01
N VAL A 26 0.86 20.05 -1.47
CA VAL A 26 1.20 18.65 -1.75
C VAL A 26 1.20 17.83 -0.48
N ILE A 27 0.53 16.68 -0.53
CA ILE A 27 0.60 15.64 0.49
C ILE A 27 1.43 14.46 -0.01
N GLN A 28 2.17 13.84 0.89
CA GLN A 28 2.96 12.65 0.64
C GLN A 28 2.40 11.47 1.42
N PHE A 29 2.17 10.36 0.73
CA PHE A 29 1.80 9.10 1.32
C PHE A 29 3.06 8.33 1.75
N SER A 30 2.99 7.71 2.91
CA SER A 30 4.01 6.88 3.52
C SER A 30 3.45 5.49 3.76
N CYS A 31 4.16 4.47 3.28
CA CYS A 31 3.84 3.08 3.53
C CYS A 31 4.68 2.54 4.69
N PRO A 32 4.11 1.69 5.56
CA PRO A 32 4.90 0.85 6.43
C PRO A 32 5.56 -0.25 5.59
N ASP A 33 6.79 -0.63 5.91
CA ASP A 33 7.39 -1.84 5.33
C ASP A 33 6.54 -3.08 5.67
N PRO A 34 6.42 -4.07 4.76
CA PRO A 34 7.03 -4.18 3.44
C PRO A 34 6.16 -3.59 2.31
N TYR A 35 5.32 -2.58 2.56
CA TYR A 35 4.43 -2.02 1.54
C TYR A 35 5.09 -0.88 0.76
N THR A 36 4.67 -0.73 -0.48
CA THR A 36 5.04 0.36 -1.38
C THR A 36 3.78 0.97 -2.00
N LEU A 37 3.94 2.16 -2.59
CA LEU A 37 2.86 2.84 -3.30
C LEU A 37 2.94 2.49 -4.79
N ASN A 38 1.81 2.05 -5.34
CA ASN A 38 1.63 1.90 -6.77
C ASN A 38 0.96 3.17 -7.31
N GLY A 39 1.74 4.03 -7.95
CA GLY A 39 1.33 5.34 -8.46
C GLY A 39 2.14 6.47 -7.85
N SER A 40 1.63 7.70 -7.93
CA SER A 40 2.33 8.86 -7.37
C SER A 40 2.25 8.86 -5.85
N LYS A 41 3.41 8.83 -5.20
CA LYS A 41 3.54 8.95 -3.74
C LYS A 41 3.12 10.31 -3.19
N SER A 42 2.91 11.29 -4.07
CA SER A 42 2.53 12.65 -3.74
C SER A 42 1.31 13.08 -4.54
N LEU A 43 0.35 13.68 -3.87
CA LEU A 43 -0.82 14.29 -4.50
C LEU A 43 -0.78 15.80 -4.29
N SER A 44 -1.17 16.54 -5.32
CA SER A 44 -1.26 17.99 -5.31
C SER A 44 -2.72 18.45 -5.34
N CYS A 45 -3.07 19.45 -4.53
CA CYS A 45 -4.40 20.05 -4.56
C CYS A 45 -4.57 20.87 -5.85
N SER A 46 -5.44 20.38 -6.73
CA SER A 46 -5.76 21.05 -8.00
C SER A 46 -6.75 22.20 -7.77
N GLU A 47 -6.85 23.11 -8.75
CA GLU A 47 -7.78 24.24 -8.71
C GLU A 47 -9.24 23.79 -8.61
N ASN A 48 -9.53 22.58 -9.09
CA ASN A 48 -10.85 21.95 -9.01
C ASN A 48 -11.23 21.46 -7.60
N GLY A 49 -10.39 21.68 -6.58
CA GLY A 49 -10.64 21.20 -5.20
C GLY A 49 -10.44 19.68 -5.05
N VAL A 50 -9.72 19.06 -5.98
CA VAL A 50 -9.46 17.62 -5.98
C VAL A 50 -7.96 17.36 -5.96
N PHE A 51 -7.53 16.40 -5.12
CA PHE A 51 -6.16 15.92 -5.12
C PHE A 51 -5.84 15.15 -6.40
N GLN A 52 -4.80 15.59 -7.09
CA GLN A 52 -4.32 14.98 -8.32
C GLN A 52 -2.82 14.70 -8.27
N PRO A 53 -2.36 13.57 -8.82
CA PRO A 53 -3.16 12.52 -9.49
C PRO A 53 -4.00 11.70 -8.50
N ALA A 54 -4.73 10.69 -8.97
CA ALA A 54 -5.52 9.83 -8.09
C ALA A 54 -4.67 9.20 -6.97
N ALA A 55 -5.27 9.00 -5.79
CA ALA A 55 -4.57 8.45 -4.64
C ALA A 55 -3.85 7.13 -4.98
N PRO A 56 -2.57 6.98 -4.59
CA PRO A 56 -1.82 5.77 -4.88
C PRO A 56 -2.43 4.57 -4.17
N LYS A 57 -2.36 3.41 -4.82
CA LYS A 57 -2.79 2.16 -4.19
C LYS A 57 -1.63 1.56 -3.42
N PHE A 58 -1.87 1.18 -2.17
CA PHE A 58 -0.88 0.43 -1.40
C PHE A 58 -0.71 -0.96 -2.01
N ARG A 59 0.53 -1.29 -2.37
CA ARG A 59 0.94 -2.60 -2.87
C ARG A 59 1.97 -3.14 -1.89
N SER A 60 1.73 -4.32 -1.33
CA SER A 60 2.78 -5.05 -0.62
C SER A 60 3.96 -5.30 -1.57
N LEU A 61 5.16 -4.83 -1.25
CA LEU A 61 6.34 -5.53 -1.71
C LEU A 61 6.26 -6.86 -0.99
N GLY A 62 6.02 -7.94 -1.74
CA GLY A 62 6.12 -9.25 -1.14
C GLY A 62 7.45 -9.34 -0.41
N PHE A 63 7.44 -9.93 0.79
CA PHE A 63 8.62 -10.18 1.61
C PHE A 63 9.68 -10.88 0.73
N GLY A 64 10.58 -10.14 0.09
CA GLY A 64 11.25 -10.65 -1.11
C GLY A 64 12.33 -9.76 -1.75
N SER A 65 12.49 -8.50 -1.35
CA SER A 65 13.67 -7.70 -1.74
C SER A 65 14.88 -7.90 -0.83
N ARG A 66 14.88 -8.95 0.01
CA ARG A 66 16.11 -9.57 0.50
C ARG A 66 16.21 -10.95 -0.12
N ALA A 67 17.15 -11.11 -1.06
CA ALA A 67 17.54 -12.40 -1.62
C ALA A 67 17.69 -13.46 -0.50
N PRO A 68 17.24 -14.71 -0.71
CA PRO A 68 17.25 -15.44 -1.98
C PRO A 68 15.88 -16.03 -2.38
N TYR A 69 14.84 -15.21 -2.54
CA TYR A 69 13.52 -15.68 -2.98
C TYR A 69 13.36 -15.51 -4.50
N THR A 70 14.00 -16.39 -5.26
CA THR A 70 13.89 -16.46 -6.72
C THR A 70 12.61 -17.16 -7.17
N TYR A 71 12.34 -17.17 -8.49
CA TYR A 71 11.24 -17.91 -9.12
C TYR A 71 10.99 -19.29 -8.47
N LYS A 72 9.73 -19.56 -8.07
CA LYS A 72 9.25 -20.71 -7.27
C LYS A 72 9.53 -20.68 -5.76
N ALA A 73 10.02 -19.58 -5.21
CA ALA A 73 10.10 -19.41 -3.77
C ALA A 73 8.69 -19.48 -3.15
N THR A 74 8.52 -20.34 -2.15
CA THR A 74 7.27 -20.47 -1.39
C THR A 74 7.42 -19.89 0.00
N VAL A 75 6.47 -19.05 0.42
CA VAL A 75 6.42 -18.49 1.77
C VAL A 75 5.12 -18.92 2.43
N THR A 76 5.25 -19.45 3.66
CA THR A 76 4.11 -19.82 4.49
C THR A 76 3.91 -18.80 5.59
N PHE A 77 2.74 -18.17 5.60
CA PHE A 77 2.31 -17.20 6.57
C PHE A 77 1.67 -17.91 7.77
N LYS A 78 1.81 -17.30 8.94
CA LYS A 78 1.12 -17.71 10.16
C LYS A 78 0.50 -16.46 10.76
N CYS A 79 -0.81 -16.50 11.02
CA CYS A 79 -1.47 -15.44 11.77
C CYS A 79 -1.10 -15.52 13.25
N ASN A 80 -1.10 -14.37 13.92
CA ASN A 80 -0.88 -14.31 15.36
C ASN A 80 -1.99 -15.05 16.11
N GLU A 81 -1.68 -15.48 17.33
CA GLU A 81 -2.63 -16.21 18.18
C GLU A 81 -3.90 -15.37 18.40
N GLY A 82 -5.07 -15.93 18.05
CA GLY A 82 -6.35 -15.23 18.09
C GLY A 82 -6.87 -14.71 16.74
N TYR A 83 -6.05 -14.68 15.69
CA TYR A 83 -6.45 -14.27 14.35
C TYR A 83 -6.58 -15.49 13.42
N ARG A 84 -7.64 -15.53 12.61
CA ARG A 84 -7.88 -16.59 11.64
C ARG A 84 -7.44 -16.15 10.25
N MET A 85 -6.80 -17.06 9.52
CA MET A 85 -6.37 -16.78 8.15
C MET A 85 -7.51 -17.01 7.18
N LYS A 86 -7.79 -16.01 6.33
CA LYS A 86 -8.91 -16.04 5.39
C LYS A 86 -8.56 -16.59 4.01
N HIS A 87 -7.29 -16.59 3.62
CA HIS A 87 -6.81 -17.13 2.32
C HIS A 87 -5.69 -18.16 2.52
N SER A 88 -5.10 -18.66 1.42
CA SER A 88 -4.01 -19.63 1.46
C SER A 88 -2.83 -19.10 2.27
N ALA A 89 -2.45 -19.88 3.29
CA ALA A 89 -1.26 -19.61 4.10
C ALA A 89 0.03 -19.63 3.30
N THR A 90 0.07 -20.40 2.23
CA THR A 90 1.25 -20.55 1.39
C THR A 90 1.04 -19.84 0.07
N ILE A 91 1.97 -18.95 -0.27
CA ILE A 91 2.03 -18.25 -1.56
C ILE A 91 3.37 -18.53 -2.23
N THR A 92 3.39 -18.47 -3.56
CA THR A 92 4.56 -18.79 -4.39
C THR A 92 4.93 -17.62 -5.28
N CYS A 93 6.22 -17.29 -5.36
CA CYS A 93 6.76 -16.30 -6.28
C CYS A 93 6.71 -16.86 -7.72
N GLY A 94 5.78 -16.35 -8.51
CA GLY A 94 5.57 -16.71 -9.91
C GLY A 94 6.64 -16.15 -10.84
N ILE A 95 6.61 -16.58 -12.10
CA ILE A 95 7.58 -16.17 -13.14
C ILE A 95 7.58 -14.66 -13.42
N ASN A 96 6.49 -13.97 -13.09
CA ASN A 96 6.34 -12.52 -13.25
C ASN A 96 6.78 -11.73 -12.00
N GLU A 97 7.48 -12.37 -11.05
CA GLU A 97 7.83 -11.79 -9.74
C GLU A 97 6.59 -11.40 -8.90
N LEU A 98 5.44 -11.99 -9.24
CA LEU A 98 4.17 -11.82 -8.54
C LEU A 98 3.90 -13.04 -7.67
N TRP A 99 3.47 -12.81 -6.43
CA TRP A 99 3.08 -13.88 -5.52
C TRP A 99 1.68 -14.41 -5.88
N VAL A 100 1.57 -15.74 -5.94
CA VAL A 100 0.34 -16.45 -6.31
C VAL A 100 0.10 -17.60 -5.32
N PRO A 101 -1.11 -17.72 -4.72
CA PRO A 101 -2.28 -16.83 -4.83
C PRO A 101 -2.09 -15.49 -4.10
N GLU A 102 -3.12 -14.65 -4.04
CA GLU A 102 -3.11 -13.37 -3.32
C GLU A 102 -2.69 -13.51 -1.85
N LEU A 103 -2.15 -12.43 -1.28
CA LEU A 103 -1.63 -12.44 0.09
C LEU A 103 -2.71 -12.85 1.11
N PRO A 104 -2.34 -13.69 2.10
CA PRO A 104 -3.27 -14.04 3.15
C PRO A 104 -3.61 -12.83 4.02
N VAL A 105 -4.91 -12.71 4.29
CA VAL A 105 -5.44 -11.72 5.23
C VAL A 105 -5.69 -12.45 6.55
N CYS A 106 -5.16 -11.89 7.64
CA CYS A 106 -5.49 -12.31 9.00
C CYS A 106 -6.67 -11.47 9.49
N GLU A 107 -7.74 -12.12 9.95
CA GLU A 107 -8.94 -11.50 10.52
C GLU A 107 -9.16 -11.93 11.97
#